data_AF-A0A6J1Q6G2-F1
#
_entry.id   AF-A0A6J1Q6G2-F1
#
_cell.length_a   1.000
_cell.length_b   1.000
_cell.length_c   1.000
_cell.angle_alpha   90.00
_cell.angle_beta   90.00
_cell.angle_gamma   90.00
#
_symmetry.space_group_name_H-M   'P 1'
#
loop_
_entity.id
_entity.type
_entity.pdbx_description
1 polymer ?
#
loop_
_entity_poly.entity_id
_entity_poly.type
_entity_poly.pdbx_seq_one_letter_code
_entity_poly.pdbx_strand_id
1 'polypeptide(L)'
;MCIWTYIQYIGLPKNESRLNPSEYIMTEYFFDQEKYSYLITLHGLATIYIGAVTLTATGTMLLAYLQHICGMFSIASYRIEQAINILQKDILKSENMVYKKITYAVDIHRKAMEFTDFLISNFEGSFFLLMVIGVTCISFNLFWLASYNDEIEKLVAPFLMINIIYAYLFLANYTAQEITDHNEYVFATVYNVQWYTAPLHIQKIILFLLQRGIKPFHINYSGIFVASLENAATLFSTSIYYFTVLCSTREN
;
A
#
# COMPACT_ATOMS: atom_id res chain seq x y z
N MET A 1 -18.44 9.09 -10.92
CA MET A 1 -19.86 8.97 -10.51
C MET A 1 -20.80 9.87 -11.32
N CYS A 2 -20.30 10.83 -12.12
CA CYS A 2 -21.08 11.59 -13.14
C CYS A 2 -21.80 10.71 -14.19
N ILE A 3 -21.42 9.43 -14.26
CA ILE A 3 -22.03 8.40 -15.10
C ILE A 3 -23.39 7.93 -14.56
N TRP A 4 -23.59 7.88 -13.23
CA TRP A 4 -24.83 7.37 -12.67
C TRP A 4 -26.00 8.33 -12.94
N THR A 5 -25.76 9.63 -12.80
CA THR A 5 -26.67 10.69 -13.20
C THR A 5 -26.93 10.69 -14.71
N TYR A 6 -25.93 10.30 -15.53
CA TYR A 6 -26.09 10.14 -16.99
C TYR A 6 -26.83 8.87 -17.42
N ILE A 7 -26.70 7.76 -16.68
CA ILE A 7 -27.46 6.52 -16.94
C ILE A 7 -28.94 6.74 -16.61
N GLN A 8 -29.24 7.48 -15.54
CA GLN A 8 -30.61 7.91 -15.24
C GLN A 8 -31.18 8.89 -16.29
N TYR A 9 -30.32 9.66 -16.97
CA TYR A 9 -30.69 10.53 -18.09
C TYR A 9 -31.08 9.75 -19.36
N ILE A 10 -30.46 8.60 -19.64
CA ILE A 10 -30.76 7.76 -20.82
C ILE A 10 -32.02 6.89 -20.63
N GLY A 11 -32.33 6.49 -19.38
CA GLY A 11 -33.41 5.53 -19.10
C GLY A 11 -34.83 6.10 -19.00
N LEU A 12 -35.02 7.42 -19.00
CA LEU A 12 -36.33 8.07 -18.83
C LEU A 12 -36.69 8.90 -20.08
N PRO A 13 -37.95 8.89 -20.55
CA PRO A 13 -38.37 9.65 -21.71
C PRO A 13 -38.16 11.16 -21.48
N LYS A 14 -37.66 11.86 -22.52
CA LYS A 14 -37.39 13.30 -22.55
C LYS A 14 -38.63 14.09 -22.11
N ASN A 15 -38.52 14.78 -20.97
CA ASN A 15 -39.36 15.95 -20.68
C ASN A 15 -38.45 17.18 -20.83
N GLU A 16 -38.89 18.20 -21.56
CA GLU A 16 -38.07 19.24 -22.22
C GLU A 16 -37.30 20.21 -21.29
N SER A 17 -37.15 19.90 -20.00
CA SER A 17 -36.59 20.81 -18.99
C SER A 17 -35.50 20.18 -18.10
N ARG A 18 -34.67 19.28 -18.63
CA ARG A 18 -33.52 18.73 -17.90
C ARG A 18 -32.20 19.26 -18.45
N LEU A 19 -31.45 19.95 -17.59
CA LEU A 19 -30.11 20.48 -17.86
C LEU A 19 -29.19 19.38 -18.40
N ASN A 20 -28.48 19.71 -19.47
CA ASN A 20 -27.62 18.81 -20.21
C ASN A 20 -26.42 18.40 -19.32
N PRO A 21 -26.14 17.11 -19.09
CA PRO A 21 -25.00 16.68 -18.27
C PRO A 21 -23.63 17.04 -18.87
N SER A 22 -23.60 17.59 -20.09
CA SER A 22 -22.39 17.98 -20.82
C SER A 22 -21.58 19.09 -20.14
N GLU A 23 -22.13 19.81 -19.16
CA GLU A 23 -21.39 20.83 -18.41
C GLU A 23 -20.39 20.23 -17.39
N TYR A 24 -20.45 18.93 -17.06
CA TYR A 24 -19.59 18.33 -16.02
C TYR A 24 -18.28 17.71 -16.51
N ILE A 25 -18.12 17.54 -17.83
CA ILE A 25 -16.90 16.95 -18.40
C ILE A 25 -16.42 17.86 -19.53
N MET A 26 -15.69 18.92 -19.16
CA MET A 26 -14.92 19.72 -20.11
C MET A 26 -13.66 18.93 -20.51
N THR A 27 -13.85 17.79 -21.18
CA THR A 27 -12.81 17.25 -22.05
C THR A 27 -13.00 17.96 -23.37
N GLU A 28 -12.06 18.83 -23.73
CA GLU A 28 -12.00 19.50 -25.03
C GLU A 28 -11.75 18.44 -26.12
N TYR A 29 -12.77 17.65 -26.43
CA TYR A 29 -12.82 16.94 -27.69
C TYR A 29 -13.10 17.99 -28.75
N PHE A 30 -12.17 18.18 -29.68
CA PHE A 30 -12.28 19.11 -30.82
C PHE A 30 -13.42 18.77 -31.81
N PHE A 31 -14.37 17.92 -31.43
CA PHE A 31 -15.50 17.43 -32.23
C PHE A 31 -16.82 17.80 -31.57
N ASP A 32 -17.87 17.95 -32.40
CA ASP A 32 -19.22 18.34 -32.00
C ASP A 32 -19.79 17.43 -30.89
N GLN A 33 -19.83 17.93 -29.65
CA GLN A 33 -20.16 17.15 -28.44
C GLN A 33 -21.59 16.61 -28.47
N GLU A 34 -22.53 17.33 -29.09
CA GLU A 34 -23.93 16.90 -29.17
C GLU A 34 -24.11 15.71 -30.14
N LYS A 35 -23.33 15.67 -31.22
CA LYS A 35 -23.41 14.60 -32.24
C LYS A 35 -22.78 13.28 -31.79
N TYR A 36 -21.72 13.35 -30.98
CA TYR A 36 -20.94 12.18 -30.55
C TYR A 36 -21.07 11.84 -29.06
N SER A 37 -22.05 12.42 -28.37
CA SER A 37 -22.27 12.27 -26.92
C SER A 37 -22.26 10.81 -26.43
N TYR A 38 -22.86 9.88 -27.18
CA TYR A 38 -22.86 8.46 -26.81
C TYR A 38 -21.47 7.82 -26.90
N LEU A 39 -20.71 8.12 -27.96
CA LEU A 39 -19.36 7.58 -28.14
C LEU A 39 -18.37 8.16 -27.13
N ILE A 40 -18.46 9.46 -26.82
CA ILE A 40 -17.63 10.11 -25.80
C ILE A 40 -17.89 9.49 -24.42
N THR A 41 -19.16 9.28 -24.08
CA THR A 41 -19.53 8.63 -22.81
C THR A 41 -19.03 7.20 -22.73
N LEU A 42 -19.19 6.43 -23.81
CA LEU A 42 -18.72 5.05 -23.89
C LEU A 42 -17.19 4.96 -23.76
N HIS A 43 -16.45 5.86 -24.43
CA HIS A 43 -15.00 5.95 -24.29
C HIS A 43 -14.62 6.28 -22.84
N GLY A 44 -15.25 7.28 -22.22
CA GLY A 44 -14.98 7.64 -20.82
C GLY A 44 -15.25 6.49 -19.85
N LEU A 45 -16.34 5.74 -20.04
CA LEU A 45 -16.65 4.52 -19.28
C LEU A 45 -15.58 3.45 -19.45
N ALA A 46 -15.15 3.19 -20.69
CA ALA A 46 -14.11 2.22 -20.98
C ALA A 46 -12.78 2.62 -20.33
N THR A 47 -12.39 3.90 -20.40
CA THR A 47 -11.16 4.41 -19.77
C THR A 47 -11.21 4.24 -18.25
N ILE A 48 -12.32 4.59 -17.60
CA ILE A 48 -12.48 4.43 -16.14
C ILE A 48 -12.41 2.96 -15.75
N TYR A 49 -13.09 2.08 -16.51
CA TYR A 49 -13.09 0.65 -16.24
C TYR A 49 -11.69 0.05 -16.37
N ILE A 50 -10.99 0.34 -17.47
CA ILE A 50 -9.62 -0.13 -17.69
C ILE A 50 -8.69 0.42 -16.61
N GLY A 51 -8.81 1.70 -16.24
CA GLY A 51 -8.04 2.32 -15.16
C GLY A 51 -8.28 1.65 -13.80
N ALA A 52 -9.54 1.37 -13.46
CA ALA A 52 -9.88 0.69 -12.21
C ALA A 52 -9.33 -0.75 -12.16
N VAL A 53 -9.46 -1.51 -13.26
CA VAL A 53 -8.94 -2.88 -13.36
C VAL A 53 -7.42 -2.89 -13.26
N THR A 54 -6.72 -2.00 -13.96
CA THR A 54 -5.25 -1.92 -13.93
C THR A 54 -4.73 -1.50 -12.55
N LEU A 55 -5.36 -0.52 -11.90
CA LEU A 55 -5.00 -0.09 -10.55
C LEU A 55 -5.20 -1.22 -9.52
N THR A 56 -6.35 -1.88 -9.56
CA THR A 56 -6.66 -2.98 -8.63
C THR A 56 -5.78 -4.19 -8.87
N ALA A 57 -5.54 -4.59 -10.12
CA ALA A 57 -4.64 -5.68 -10.47
C ALA A 57 -3.19 -5.41 -10.01
N THR A 58 -2.68 -4.19 -10.26
CA THR A 58 -1.32 -3.82 -9.84
C THR A 58 -1.21 -3.76 -8.31
N GLY A 59 -2.18 -3.15 -7.63
CA GLY A 59 -2.21 -3.08 -6.18
C GLY A 59 -2.27 -4.47 -5.53
N THR A 60 -3.16 -5.34 -5.99
CA THR A 60 -3.28 -6.72 -5.48
C THR A 60 -2.03 -7.56 -5.73
N MET A 61 -1.38 -7.41 -6.89
CA MET A 61 -0.11 -8.08 -7.18
C MET A 61 0.99 -7.66 -6.20
N LEU A 62 1.14 -6.35 -5.94
CA LEU A 62 2.12 -5.84 -4.99
C LEU A 62 1.83 -6.36 -3.57
N LEU A 63 0.57 -6.31 -3.12
CA LEU A 63 0.17 -6.86 -1.83
C LEU A 63 0.50 -8.35 -1.70
N ALA A 64 0.26 -9.14 -2.74
CA ALA A 64 0.59 -10.56 -2.75
C ALA A 64 2.11 -10.80 -2.60
N TYR A 65 2.96 -9.99 -3.23
CA TYR A 65 4.41 -10.07 -3.07
C TYR A 65 4.86 -9.71 -1.65
N LEU A 66 4.29 -8.66 -1.06
CA LEU A 66 4.59 -8.25 0.31
C LEU A 66 4.13 -9.32 1.32
N GLN A 67 2.93 -9.89 1.13
CA GLN A 67 2.45 -11.02 1.95
C GLN A 67 3.33 -12.26 1.80
N HIS A 68 3.82 -12.54 0.59
CA HIS A 68 4.77 -13.63 0.37
C HIS A 68 6.08 -13.42 1.16
N ILE A 69 6.60 -12.19 1.21
CA ILE A 69 7.77 -11.83 2.02
C ILE A 69 7.49 -12.05 3.51
N CYS A 70 6.35 -11.56 4.03
CA CYS A 70 5.94 -11.82 5.42
C CYS A 70 5.87 -13.32 5.72
N GLY A 71 5.32 -14.11 4.79
CA GLY A 71 5.29 -15.57 4.87
C GLY A 71 6.67 -16.19 4.92
N MET A 72 7.63 -15.71 4.11
CA MET A 72 9.01 -16.18 4.15
C MET A 72 9.68 -15.89 5.50
N PHE A 73 9.46 -14.72 6.09
CA PHE A 73 9.95 -14.40 7.43
C PHE A 73 9.36 -15.32 8.49
N SER A 74 8.04 -15.55 8.47
CA SER A 74 7.36 -16.49 9.36
C SER A 74 7.89 -17.92 9.23
N ILE A 75 8.13 -18.40 8.00
CA ILE A 75 8.70 -19.72 7.73
C ILE A 75 10.14 -19.82 8.26
N ALA A 76 10.96 -18.77 8.07
CA ALA A 76 12.32 -18.74 8.60
C ALA A 76 12.32 -18.82 10.13
N SER A 77 11.51 -17.99 10.79
CA SER A 77 11.33 -17.96 12.25
C SER A 77 10.95 -19.34 12.79
N TYR A 78 9.88 -19.93 12.25
CA TYR A 78 9.39 -21.26 12.64
C TYR A 78 10.46 -22.36 12.47
N ARG A 79 11.22 -22.34 11.36
CA ARG A 79 12.26 -23.35 11.09
C ARG A 79 13.43 -23.23 12.05
N ILE A 80 13.82 -22.02 12.44
CA ILE A 80 14.90 -21.80 13.43
C ILE A 80 14.45 -22.33 14.80
N GLU A 81 13.26 -21.93 15.24
CA GLU A 81 12.69 -22.38 16.51
C GLU A 81 12.58 -23.91 16.57
N GLN A 82 12.03 -24.52 15.52
CA GLN A 82 11.89 -25.96 15.43
C GLN A 82 13.25 -26.67 15.43
N ALA A 83 14.25 -26.14 14.72
CA ALA A 83 15.58 -26.74 14.66
C ALA A 83 16.26 -26.77 16.03
N ILE A 84 16.14 -25.69 16.81
CA ILE A 84 16.71 -25.61 18.16
C ILE A 84 15.94 -26.51 19.13
N ASN A 85 14.60 -26.50 19.08
CA ASN A 85 13.79 -27.39 19.92
C ASN A 85 14.10 -28.88 19.67
N ILE A 86 14.38 -29.25 18.42
CA ILE A 86 14.79 -30.62 18.06
C ILE A 86 16.15 -30.95 18.66
N LEU A 87 17.13 -30.03 18.56
CA LEU A 87 18.46 -30.21 19.11
C LEU A 87 18.43 -30.48 20.62
N GLN A 88 17.47 -29.88 21.32
CA GLN A 88 17.34 -30.02 22.78
C GLN A 88 16.63 -31.30 23.22
N LYS A 89 15.60 -31.72 22.48
CA LYS A 89 14.78 -32.89 22.85
C LYS A 89 15.42 -34.22 22.45
N ASP A 90 16.30 -34.21 21.45
CA ASP A 90 16.74 -35.43 20.77
C ASP A 90 18.26 -35.38 20.52
N ILE A 91 19.03 -35.75 21.55
CA ILE A 91 20.51 -35.80 21.53
C ILE A 91 21.01 -36.75 20.41
N LEU A 92 20.19 -37.72 19.99
CA LEU A 92 20.52 -38.69 18.94
C LEU A 92 20.47 -38.11 17.52
N LYS A 93 19.85 -36.95 17.31
CA LYS A 93 19.86 -36.32 15.99
C LYS A 93 21.21 -35.70 15.70
N SER A 94 21.72 -35.98 14.50
CA SER A 94 23.01 -35.44 14.07
C SER A 94 22.98 -33.92 14.07
N GLU A 95 23.95 -33.31 14.75
CA GLU A 95 24.17 -31.85 14.76
C GLU A 95 24.21 -31.29 13.33
N ASN A 96 24.79 -32.05 12.40
CA ASN A 96 24.82 -31.74 10.97
C ASN A 96 23.43 -31.54 10.35
N MET A 97 22.41 -32.28 10.77
CA MET A 97 21.05 -32.10 10.28
C MET A 97 20.42 -30.82 10.81
N VAL A 98 20.62 -30.50 12.10
CA VAL A 98 20.14 -29.26 12.71
C VAL A 98 20.81 -28.05 12.06
N TYR A 99 22.13 -28.13 11.86
CA TYR A 99 22.90 -27.12 11.16
C TYR A 99 22.34 -26.84 9.76
N LYS A 100 22.09 -27.89 8.95
CA LYS A 100 21.48 -27.73 7.62
C LYS A 100 20.12 -27.03 7.67
N LYS A 101 19.28 -27.35 8.65
CA LYS A 101 17.96 -26.71 8.82
C LYS A 101 18.09 -25.23 9.16
N ILE A 102 19.00 -24.87 10.06
CA ILE A 102 19.25 -23.47 10.45
C ILE A 102 19.81 -22.69 9.27
N THR A 103 20.81 -23.22 8.57
CA THR A 103 21.39 -22.58 7.37
C THR A 103 20.32 -22.36 6.30
N TYR A 104 19.42 -23.31 6.08
CA TYR A 104 18.31 -23.14 5.15
C TYR A 104 17.32 -22.06 5.59
N ALA A 105 17.01 -21.97 6.88
CA ALA A 105 16.13 -20.92 7.41
C ALA A 105 16.77 -19.52 7.28
N VAL A 106 18.08 -19.41 7.52
CA VAL A 106 18.85 -18.17 7.31
C VAL A 106 18.88 -17.77 5.83
N ASP A 107 19.01 -18.74 4.91
CA ASP A 107 18.93 -18.47 3.47
C ASP A 107 17.54 -17.95 3.06
N ILE A 108 16.45 -18.49 3.62
CA ILE A 108 15.10 -17.97 3.41
C ILE A 108 14.98 -16.53 3.92
N HIS A 109 15.44 -16.25 5.15
CA HIS A 109 15.42 -14.90 5.74
C HIS A 109 16.19 -13.92 4.85
N ARG A 110 17.41 -14.28 4.43
CA ARG A 110 18.22 -13.48 3.52
C ARG A 110 17.51 -13.20 2.19
N LYS A 111 16.93 -14.21 1.55
CA LYS A 111 16.19 -14.05 0.29
C LYS A 111 14.96 -13.17 0.45
N ALA A 112 14.27 -13.23 1.58
CA ALA A 112 13.14 -12.34 1.87
C ALA A 112 13.59 -10.88 1.97
N MET A 113 14.73 -10.61 2.63
CA MET A 113 15.32 -9.27 2.67
C MET A 113 15.73 -8.78 1.27
N GLU A 114 16.47 -9.60 0.51
CA GLU A 114 16.90 -9.25 -0.86
C GLU A 114 15.70 -8.98 -1.78
N PHE A 115 14.62 -9.76 -1.65
CA PHE A 115 13.41 -9.54 -2.43
C PHE A 115 12.68 -8.25 -2.03
N THR A 116 12.67 -7.91 -0.74
CA THR A 116 12.12 -6.65 -0.25
C THR A 116 12.90 -5.45 -0.81
N ASP A 117 14.24 -5.49 -0.72
CA ASP A 117 15.12 -4.44 -1.26
C ASP A 117 14.93 -4.28 -2.77
N PHE A 118 14.77 -5.40 -3.49
CA PHE A 118 14.43 -5.39 -4.92
C PHE A 118 13.08 -4.71 -5.19
N LEU A 119 12.02 -5.03 -4.46
CA LEU A 119 10.71 -4.40 -4.66
C LEU A 119 10.77 -2.90 -4.37
N ILE A 120 11.39 -2.50 -3.27
CA ILE A 120 11.48 -1.09 -2.88
C ILE A 120 12.23 -0.30 -3.96
N SER A 121 13.42 -0.73 -4.34
CA SER A 121 14.25 -0.03 -5.33
C SER A 121 13.60 0.12 -6.71
N ASN A 122 12.76 -0.82 -7.14
CA ASN A 122 12.06 -0.73 -8.43
C ASN A 122 10.84 0.21 -8.40
N PHE A 123 10.16 0.33 -7.25
CA PHE A 123 8.90 1.06 -7.15
C PHE A 123 8.99 2.36 -6.33
N GLU A 124 10.15 2.67 -5.76
CA GLU A 124 10.40 3.83 -4.91
C GLU A 124 9.93 5.15 -5.53
N GLY A 125 10.36 5.46 -6.76
CA GLY A 125 9.97 6.69 -7.44
C GLY A 125 8.46 6.76 -7.70
N SER A 126 7.86 5.64 -8.09
CA SER A 126 6.41 5.53 -8.32
C SER A 126 5.61 5.74 -7.04
N PHE A 127 6.03 5.14 -5.92
CA PHE A 127 5.37 5.32 -4.63
C PHE A 127 5.52 6.75 -4.11
N PHE A 128 6.68 7.38 -4.28
CA PHE A 128 6.89 8.77 -3.89
C PHE A 128 5.95 9.71 -4.65
N LEU A 129 5.88 9.58 -5.99
CA LEU A 129 4.95 10.37 -6.80
C LEU A 129 3.49 10.12 -6.39
N LEU A 130 3.13 8.87 -6.14
CA LEU A 130 1.78 8.50 -5.72
C LEU A 130 1.40 9.09 -4.36
N MET A 131 2.34 9.20 -3.42
CA MET A 131 2.11 9.87 -2.14
C MET A 131 1.86 11.38 -2.34
N VAL A 132 2.68 12.07 -3.13
CA VAL A 132 2.52 13.51 -3.40
C VAL A 132 1.20 13.80 -4.10
N ILE A 133 0.88 13.02 -5.14
CA ILE A 133 -0.39 13.15 -5.88
C ILE A 133 -1.57 12.79 -4.97
N GLY A 134 -1.45 11.76 -4.12
CA GLY A 134 -2.48 11.35 -3.18
C GLY A 134 -2.83 12.45 -2.18
N VAL A 135 -1.82 13.02 -1.51
CA VAL A 135 -2.01 14.10 -0.53
C VAL A 135 -2.63 15.34 -1.17
N THR A 136 -2.10 15.79 -2.30
CA THR A 136 -2.64 16.96 -3.01
C THR A 136 -4.08 16.73 -3.48
N CYS A 137 -4.38 15.56 -4.05
CA CYS A 137 -5.72 15.18 -4.47
C CYS A 137 -6.72 15.17 -3.29
N ILE A 138 -6.33 14.64 -2.13
CA ILE A 138 -7.18 14.66 -0.93
C ILE A 138 -7.47 16.11 -0.52
N SER A 139 -6.45 16.98 -0.44
CA SER A 139 -6.62 18.38 -0.05
C SER A 139 -7.56 19.14 -0.99
N PHE A 140 -7.45 18.93 -2.30
CA PHE A 140 -8.36 19.53 -3.28
C PHE A 140 -9.79 19.00 -3.15
N ASN A 141 -9.98 17.69 -2.95
CA ASN A 141 -11.31 17.12 -2.76
C ASN A 141 -11.97 17.60 -1.46
N LEU A 142 -11.20 17.78 -0.38
CA LEU A 142 -11.69 18.40 0.86
C LEU A 142 -12.09 19.85 0.64
N PHE A 143 -11.26 20.62 -0.08
CA PHE A 143 -11.56 22.01 -0.42
C PHE A 143 -12.83 22.12 -1.29
N TRP A 144 -12.99 21.22 -2.26
CA TRP A 144 -14.20 21.12 -3.08
C TRP A 144 -15.44 20.85 -2.22
N LEU A 145 -15.34 19.89 -1.30
CA LEU A 145 -16.42 19.53 -0.37
C LEU A 145 -16.81 20.69 0.53
N ALA A 146 -15.85 21.49 1.00
CA ALA A 146 -16.13 22.70 1.79
C ALA A 146 -16.67 23.88 0.95
N SER A 147 -16.49 23.87 -0.37
CA SER A 147 -16.86 24.99 -1.23
C SER A 147 -18.33 24.97 -1.69
N TYR A 148 -18.92 23.80 -1.83
CA TYR A 148 -20.29 23.61 -2.34
C TYR A 148 -21.19 22.99 -1.28
N ASN A 149 -21.89 23.83 -0.51
CA ASN A 149 -22.65 23.36 0.66
C ASN A 149 -24.10 22.91 0.34
N ASP A 150 -24.63 23.26 -0.83
CA ASP A 150 -26.09 23.22 -1.06
C ASP A 150 -26.59 22.03 -1.91
N GLU A 151 -25.70 21.24 -2.53
CA GLU A 151 -26.09 20.13 -3.41
C GLU A 151 -25.50 18.78 -2.96
N ILE A 152 -26.26 18.07 -2.12
CA ILE A 152 -25.88 16.77 -1.52
C ILE A 152 -25.43 15.75 -2.59
N GLU A 153 -26.06 15.71 -3.76
CA GLU A 153 -25.72 14.78 -4.84
C GLU A 153 -24.29 14.97 -5.37
N LYS A 154 -23.79 16.22 -5.37
CA LYS A 154 -22.43 16.54 -5.83
C LYS A 154 -21.35 16.26 -4.79
N LEU A 155 -21.73 16.10 -3.52
CA LEU A 155 -20.82 15.82 -2.40
C LEU A 155 -20.46 14.34 -2.27
N VAL A 156 -21.28 13.43 -2.82
CA VAL A 156 -21.05 11.98 -2.72
C VAL A 156 -19.75 11.57 -3.44
N ALA A 157 -19.50 12.12 -4.62
CA ALA A 157 -18.32 11.78 -5.43
C ALA A 157 -16.97 12.15 -4.77
N PRO A 158 -16.73 13.40 -4.32
CA PRO A 158 -15.49 13.77 -3.63
C PRO A 158 -15.33 13.01 -2.31
N PHE A 159 -16.42 12.78 -1.58
CA PHE A 159 -16.38 11.98 -0.36
C PHE A 159 -15.90 10.54 -0.62
N LEU A 160 -16.46 9.85 -1.63
CA LEU A 160 -16.00 8.51 -2.01
C LEU A 160 -14.55 8.50 -2.47
N MET A 161 -14.13 9.51 -3.26
CA MET A 161 -12.75 9.61 -3.73
C MET A 161 -11.76 9.78 -2.57
N ILE A 162 -12.07 10.64 -1.60
CA ILE A 162 -11.26 10.83 -0.38
C ILE A 162 -11.08 9.50 0.36
N ASN A 163 -12.18 8.77 0.59
CA ASN A 163 -12.14 7.49 1.29
C ASN A 163 -11.29 6.45 0.55
N ILE A 164 -11.41 6.37 -0.78
CA ILE A 164 -10.62 5.44 -1.60
C ILE A 164 -9.12 5.77 -1.50
N ILE A 165 -8.74 7.04 -1.64
CA ILE A 165 -7.33 7.45 -1.59
C ILE A 165 -6.75 7.24 -0.18
N TYR A 166 -7.51 7.57 0.87
CA TYR A 166 -7.08 7.30 2.25
C TYR A 166 -6.91 5.80 2.51
N ALA A 167 -7.85 4.97 2.08
CA ALA A 167 -7.74 3.52 2.22
C ALA A 167 -6.50 2.98 1.49
N TYR A 168 -6.21 3.50 0.30
CA TYR A 168 -5.02 3.12 -0.47
C TYR A 168 -3.71 3.50 0.23
N LEU A 169 -3.58 4.75 0.69
CA LEU A 169 -2.40 5.23 1.42
C LEU A 169 -2.22 4.48 2.75
N PHE A 170 -3.31 4.21 3.45
CA PHE A 170 -3.31 3.42 4.68
C PHE A 170 -2.80 2.01 4.42
N LEU A 171 -3.37 1.32 3.42
CA LEU A 171 -3.01 -0.07 3.11
C LEU A 171 -1.54 -0.19 2.71
N ALA A 172 -1.03 0.74 1.89
CA ALA A 172 0.37 0.76 1.50
C ALA A 172 1.31 0.88 2.72
N ASN A 173 1.04 1.84 3.63
CA ASN A 173 1.85 2.01 4.84
C ASN A 173 1.67 0.87 5.84
N TYR A 174 0.47 0.31 5.96
CA TYR A 174 0.19 -0.85 6.79
C TYR A 174 1.02 -2.06 6.34
N THR A 175 1.05 -2.37 5.04
CA THR A 175 1.85 -3.51 4.55
C THR A 175 3.35 -3.32 4.73
N ALA A 176 3.84 -2.09 4.67
CA ALA A 176 5.24 -1.80 4.95
C ALA A 176 5.58 -1.98 6.44
N GLN A 177 4.67 -1.56 7.33
CA GLN A 177 4.78 -1.83 8.76
C GLN A 177 4.76 -3.35 9.03
N GLU A 178 3.84 -4.07 8.41
CA GLU A 178 3.70 -5.52 8.57
C GLU A 178 5.00 -6.27 8.23
N ILE A 179 5.72 -5.87 7.17
CA ILE A 179 7.02 -6.44 6.81
C ILE A 179 8.07 -6.18 7.90
N THR A 180 8.11 -4.95 8.39
CA THR A 180 9.04 -4.54 9.47
C THR A 180 8.78 -5.39 10.71
N ASP A 181 7.52 -5.51 11.12
CA ASP A 181 7.09 -6.26 12.29
C ASP A 181 7.40 -7.76 12.14
N HIS A 182 7.20 -8.34 10.95
CA HIS A 182 7.55 -9.75 10.69
C HIS A 182 9.06 -9.99 10.77
N ASN A 183 9.89 -9.07 10.28
CA ASN A 183 11.33 -9.18 10.40
C ASN A 183 11.78 -9.05 11.87
N GLU A 184 11.18 -8.13 12.64
CA GLU A 184 11.41 -8.03 14.09
C GLU A 184 10.96 -9.28 14.84
N TYR A 185 9.86 -9.90 14.41
CA TYR A 185 9.38 -11.17 14.96
C TYR A 185 10.41 -12.29 14.75
N VAL A 186 11.07 -12.38 13.60
CA VAL A 186 12.18 -13.34 13.39
C VAL A 186 13.28 -13.11 14.42
N PHE A 187 13.68 -11.85 14.63
CA PHE A 187 14.69 -11.50 15.61
C PHE A 187 14.28 -11.88 17.03
N ALA A 188 13.04 -11.57 17.43
CA ALA A 188 12.50 -11.92 18.74
C ALA A 188 12.46 -13.44 18.97
N THR A 189 12.03 -14.22 17.97
CA THR A 189 12.05 -15.69 18.05
C THR A 189 13.47 -16.21 18.22
N VAL A 190 14.42 -15.73 17.42
CA VAL A 190 15.82 -16.16 17.49
C VAL A 190 16.49 -15.76 18.81
N TYR A 191 16.05 -14.65 19.40
CA TYR A 191 16.54 -14.23 20.71
C TYR A 191 16.02 -15.12 21.85
N ASN A 192 14.74 -15.51 21.80
CA ASN A 192 14.07 -16.26 22.86
C ASN A 192 14.39 -17.76 22.88
N VAL A 193 14.79 -18.33 21.74
CA VAL A 193 15.24 -19.73 21.69
C VAL A 193 16.54 -19.90 22.48
N GLN A 194 16.73 -21.08 23.06
CA GLN A 194 17.91 -21.40 23.87
C GLN A 194 19.15 -21.70 23.01
N TRP A 195 19.49 -20.79 22.10
CA TRP A 195 20.60 -20.94 21.15
C TRP A 195 21.97 -21.05 21.82
N TYR A 196 22.12 -20.49 23.03
CA TYR A 196 23.34 -20.56 23.84
C TYR A 196 23.68 -21.98 24.33
N THR A 197 22.75 -22.93 24.27
CA THR A 197 23.02 -24.35 24.57
C THR A 197 23.43 -25.15 23.32
N ALA A 198 23.35 -24.56 22.14
CA ALA A 198 23.71 -25.24 20.89
C ALA A 198 25.24 -25.34 20.70
N PRO A 199 25.75 -26.24 19.84
CA PRO A 199 27.16 -26.27 19.46
C PRO A 199 27.67 -24.92 18.91
N LEU A 200 28.97 -24.65 19.11
CA LEU A 200 29.61 -23.37 18.77
C LEU A 200 29.39 -22.92 17.31
N HIS A 201 29.34 -23.86 16.37
CA HIS A 201 29.15 -23.54 14.96
C HIS A 201 27.72 -23.04 14.66
N ILE A 202 26.70 -23.53 15.37
CA ILE A 202 25.32 -23.05 15.29
C ILE A 202 25.18 -21.69 15.99
N GLN A 203 25.79 -21.53 17.17
CA GLN A 203 25.79 -20.27 17.92
C GLN A 203 26.30 -19.11 17.06
N LYS A 204 27.39 -19.32 16.31
CA LYS A 204 27.95 -18.29 15.42
C LYS A 204 26.95 -17.82 14.35
N ILE A 205 26.21 -18.72 13.73
CA ILE A 205 25.20 -18.36 12.72
C ILE A 205 24.07 -17.53 13.34
N ILE A 206 23.60 -17.97 14.50
CA ILE A 206 22.53 -17.27 15.23
C ILE A 206 22.98 -15.87 15.66
N LEU A 207 24.21 -15.74 16.13
CA LEU A 207 24.79 -14.45 16.48
C LEU A 207 24.84 -13.49 15.28
N PHE A 208 25.17 -13.97 14.07
CA PHE A 208 25.11 -13.12 12.87
C PHE A 208 23.68 -12.67 12.55
N LEU A 209 22.69 -13.54 12.73
CA LEU A 209 21.29 -13.20 12.52
C LEU A 209 20.79 -12.19 13.55
N LEU A 210 21.19 -12.34 14.82
CA LEU A 210 20.89 -11.37 15.88
C LEU A 210 21.58 -10.02 15.59
N GLN A 211 22.86 -10.03 15.22
CA GLN A 211 23.57 -8.80 14.86
C GLN A 211 22.93 -8.07 13.67
N ARG A 212 22.38 -8.83 12.71
CA ARG A 212 21.60 -8.29 11.60
C ARG A 212 20.28 -7.66 12.08
N GLY A 213 19.56 -8.33 12.97
CA GLY A 213 18.27 -7.84 13.50
C GLY A 213 18.36 -6.61 14.41
N ILE A 214 19.55 -6.29 14.96
CA ILE A 214 19.78 -5.02 15.67
C ILE A 214 19.69 -3.82 14.71
N LYS A 215 19.99 -4.00 13.42
CA LYS A 215 19.81 -2.93 12.44
C LYS A 215 18.34 -2.85 12.06
N PRO A 216 17.67 -1.70 12.26
CA PRO A 216 16.27 -1.58 11.91
C PRO A 216 16.09 -1.82 10.41
N PHE A 217 15.16 -2.72 10.07
CA PHE A 217 14.78 -3.02 8.69
C PHE A 217 13.52 -2.24 8.36
N HIS A 218 13.70 -0.95 8.05
CA HIS A 218 12.60 -0.10 7.65
C HIS A 218 12.54 0.03 6.13
N ILE A 219 11.32 -0.02 5.62
CA ILE A 219 11.04 0.29 4.22
C ILE A 219 11.17 1.80 4.05
N ASN A 220 12.34 2.25 3.58
CA ASN A 220 12.62 3.66 3.35
C ASN A 220 12.56 3.97 1.85
N TYR A 221 11.76 4.98 1.50
CA TYR A 221 11.84 5.62 0.19
C TYR A 221 12.87 6.75 0.25
N SER A 222 13.98 6.57 -0.45
CA SER A 222 15.09 7.52 -0.66
C SER A 222 15.73 8.10 0.59
N GLY A 223 15.49 7.50 1.76
CA GLY A 223 15.87 8.06 3.06
C GLY A 223 15.07 9.30 3.47
N ILE A 224 14.02 9.66 2.73
CA ILE A 224 13.16 10.83 2.98
C ILE A 224 11.89 10.40 3.74
N PHE A 225 11.37 9.22 3.41
CA PHE A 225 10.11 8.73 3.96
C PHE A 225 10.25 7.27 4.40
N VAL A 226 10.00 7.03 5.68
CA VAL A 226 9.86 5.68 6.25
C VAL A 226 8.41 5.24 6.08
N ALA A 227 8.14 4.14 5.40
CA ALA A 227 6.77 3.65 5.27
C ALA A 227 6.33 2.99 6.59
N SER A 228 5.43 3.66 7.31
CA SER A 228 4.92 3.24 8.62
C SER A 228 3.51 3.79 8.88
N LEU A 229 2.81 3.21 9.85
CA LEU A 229 1.50 3.72 10.28
C LEU A 229 1.58 5.13 10.87
N GLU A 230 2.69 5.45 11.56
CA GLU A 230 2.97 6.80 12.06
C GLU A 230 3.03 7.79 10.88
N ASN A 231 3.78 7.44 9.84
CA ASN A 231 3.90 8.30 8.67
C ASN A 231 2.58 8.41 7.89
N ALA A 232 1.75 7.37 7.85
CA ALA A 232 0.39 7.47 7.30
C ALA A 232 -0.43 8.55 8.04
N ALA A 233 -0.37 8.60 9.37
CA ALA A 233 -1.04 9.62 10.16
C ALA A 233 -0.48 11.03 9.87
N THR A 234 0.83 11.17 9.68
CA THR A 234 1.43 12.45 9.28
C THR A 234 0.97 12.91 7.89
N LEU A 235 0.81 11.99 6.92
CA LEU A 235 0.28 12.31 5.59
C LEU A 235 -1.18 12.79 5.66
N PHE A 236 -2.00 12.17 6.51
CA PHE A 236 -3.39 12.59 6.71
C PHE A 236 -3.50 13.94 7.41
N SER A 237 -2.60 14.21 8.37
CA SER A 237 -2.52 15.51 9.01
C SER A 237 -2.08 16.59 8.01
N THR A 238 -1.16 16.25 7.12
CA THR A 238 -0.65 17.14 6.07
C THR A 238 -1.74 17.47 5.04
N SER A 239 -2.58 16.50 4.65
CA SER A 239 -3.68 16.76 3.71
C SER A 239 -4.72 17.72 4.31
N ILE A 240 -5.02 17.58 5.60
CA ILE A 240 -5.90 18.51 6.36
C ILE A 240 -5.24 19.89 6.48
N TYR A 241 -3.94 19.96 6.77
CA TYR A 241 -3.21 21.22 6.83
C TYR A 241 -3.30 21.99 5.50
N TYR A 242 -3.01 21.34 4.37
CA TYR A 242 -3.14 21.96 3.05
C TYR A 242 -4.57 22.35 2.72
N PHE A 243 -5.56 21.55 3.13
CA PHE A 243 -6.97 21.93 3.03
C PHE A 243 -7.25 23.24 3.77
N THR A 244 -6.81 23.36 5.03
CA THR A 244 -7.01 24.57 5.84
C THR A 244 -6.34 25.80 5.21
N VAL A 245 -5.14 25.64 4.63
CA VAL A 245 -4.46 26.71 3.89
C VAL A 245 -5.26 27.14 2.66
N LEU A 246 -5.82 26.20 1.90
CA LEU A 246 -6.67 26.55 0.75
C LEU A 246 -7.94 27.29 1.20
N CYS A 247 -8.54 26.89 2.32
CA CYS A 247 -9.68 27.59 2.89
C CYS A 247 -9.33 29.03 3.32
N SER A 248 -8.18 29.26 3.95
CA SER A 248 -7.80 30.62 4.38
C SER A 248 -7.52 31.57 3.22
N THR A 249 -7.01 31.06 2.09
CA THR A 249 -6.83 31.88 0.88
C THR A 249 -8.14 32.35 0.24
N ARG A 250 -9.28 31.72 0.59
CA ARG A 250 -10.61 32.13 0.11
C ARG A 250 -11.23 33.25 0.95
N GLU A 251 -10.83 33.38 2.21
CA GLU A 251 -11.39 34.37 3.14
C GLU A 251 -10.75 35.77 2.98
N ASN A 252 -9.62 35.86 2.25
CA ASN A 252 -8.97 37.12 1.86
C ASN A 252 -9.38 37.56 0.45
#